data_AF-A0A1B6JX34-F1
#
_entry.id   AF-A0A1B6JX34-F1
#
_cell.length_a   1.000
_cell.length_b   1.000
_cell.length_c   1.000
_cell.angle_alpha   90.00
_cell.angle_beta   90.00
_cell.angle_gamma   90.00
#
_symmetry.space_group_name_H-M   'P 1'
#
loop_
_entity.id
_entity.type
_entity.pdbx_description
1 polymer ?
#
loop_
_entity_poly.entity_id
_entity_poly.type
_entity_poly.pdbx_seq_one_letter_code
_entity_poly.pdbx_strand_id
1 'polypeptide(L)'
;GEVLWVPPAIYQSSCTIDVTYFPFDQQTCIMKFGSWTFNGDQVSLALYNDKNFVDLSDYWKSGTWDIIEVPAYLNIYEGPHPTETDITFYIIIRRKTLFYTVNLIL
;
A
#
# COMPACT_ATOMS: atom_id res chain seq x y z
N GLY A 1 30.36 -3.14 -4.46
CA GLY A 1 29.51 -2.24 -5.25
C GLY A 1 28.13 -2.31 -4.67
N GLU A 2 27.57 -1.17 -4.30
CA GLU A 2 26.22 -1.01 -3.74
C GLU A 2 25.58 0.12 -4.53
N VAL A 3 24.33 -0.07 -4.97
CA VAL A 3 23.62 0.90 -5.80
C VAL A 3 22.32 1.26 -5.10
N LEU A 4 22.16 2.55 -4.78
CA LEU A 4 20.92 3.11 -4.28
C LEU A 4 20.17 3.77 -5.44
N TRP A 5 18.94 3.34 -5.69
CA TRP A 5 18.07 3.90 -6.73
C TRP A 5 16.70 4.19 -6.15
N VAL A 6 16.31 5.47 -6.13
CA VAL A 6 15.06 5.95 -5.50
C VAL A 6 14.29 6.83 -6.51
N PRO A 7 13.62 6.24 -7.52
CA PRO A 7 12.86 6.98 -8.50
C PRO A 7 11.50 7.44 -7.94
N PRO A 8 11.05 8.68 -8.21
CA PRO A 8 9.67 9.07 -7.94
C PRO A 8 8.73 8.47 -9.00
N ALA A 9 7.54 8.03 -8.58
CA ALA A 9 6.51 7.50 -9.47
C ALA A 9 5.10 7.85 -8.96
N ILE A 10 4.15 7.99 -9.89
CA ILE A 10 2.73 8.14 -9.59
C ILE A 10 2.03 6.82 -9.90
N TYR A 11 1.46 6.17 -8.89
CA TYR A 11 0.75 4.90 -9.03
C TYR A 11 -0.77 5.12 -8.99
N GLN A 12 -1.48 4.50 -9.94
CA GLN A 12 -2.94 4.43 -9.94
C GLN A 12 -3.36 2.98 -9.69
N SER A 13 -3.67 2.67 -8.43
CA SER A 13 -4.16 1.35 -8.02
C SER A 13 -5.68 1.31 -7.97
N SER A 14 -6.29 0.22 -8.43
CA SER A 14 -7.70 -0.08 -8.18
C SER A 14 -7.89 -0.56 -6.73
N CYS A 15 -8.72 0.11 -5.96
CA CYS A 15 -9.08 -0.29 -4.60
C CYS A 15 -10.59 -0.53 -4.52
N THR A 16 -10.99 -1.67 -3.94
CA THR A 16 -12.40 -1.98 -3.69
C THR A 16 -12.86 -1.20 -2.45
N ILE A 17 -13.90 -0.39 -2.61
CA ILE A 17 -14.40 0.50 -1.56
C ILE A 17 -15.72 -0.07 -1.01
N ASP A 18 -15.79 -0.21 0.32
CA ASP A 18 -17.04 -0.56 1.02
C ASP A 18 -17.70 0.70 1.59
N VAL A 19 -18.91 1.00 1.13
CA VAL A 19 -19.67 2.21 1.52
C VAL A 19 -20.74 1.96 2.58
N THR A 20 -20.78 0.78 3.19
CA THR A 20 -21.81 0.38 4.16
C THR A 20 -21.98 1.38 5.31
N TYR A 21 -20.88 1.96 5.81
CA TYR A 21 -20.87 2.90 6.95
C TYR A 21 -20.55 4.33 6.56
N PHE A 22 -20.76 4.70 5.29
CA PHE A 22 -20.48 6.05 4.82
C PHE A 22 -21.20 7.14 5.67
N PRO A 23 -20.53 8.25 6.07
CA PRO A 23 -19.14 8.65 5.79
C PRO A 23 -18.11 8.21 6.85
N PHE A 24 -18.48 7.35 7.80
CA PHE A 24 -17.64 6.87 8.90
C PHE A 24 -16.90 5.57 8.54
N ASP A 25 -16.50 5.46 7.28
CA ASP A 25 -15.87 4.27 6.70
C ASP A 25 -14.34 4.25 6.86
N GLN A 26 -13.80 3.04 6.95
CA GLN A 26 -12.39 2.74 6.85
C GLN A 26 -12.18 1.83 5.64
N GLN A 27 -11.12 2.10 4.88
CA GLN A 27 -10.81 1.39 3.64
C GLN A 27 -9.41 0.79 3.73
N THR A 28 -9.24 -0.37 3.12
CA THR A 28 -7.94 -1.05 2.98
C THR A 28 -7.64 -1.22 1.51
N CYS A 29 -6.69 -0.43 1.01
CA CYS A 29 -6.24 -0.48 -0.37
C CYS A 29 -4.93 -1.24 -0.48
N ILE A 30 -4.77 -2.03 -1.54
CA ILE A 30 -3.64 -2.95 -1.68
C ILE A 30 -2.80 -2.52 -2.88
N MET A 31 -1.49 -2.37 -2.68
CA MET A 31 -0.51 -2.19 -3.76
C MET A 31 0.48 -3.34 -3.74
N LYS A 32 0.59 -4.07 -4.84
CA LYS A 32 1.53 -5.20 -4.98
C LYS A 32 2.68 -4.81 -5.91
N PHE A 33 3.90 -5.05 -5.48
CA PHE A 33 5.10 -4.81 -6.26
C PHE A 33 5.90 -6.11 -6.36
N GLY A 34 6.23 -6.49 -7.58
CA GLY A 34 7.03 -7.66 -7.87
C GLY A 34 7.80 -7.46 -9.15
N SER A 35 8.78 -8.32 -9.38
CA SER A 35 9.46 -8.37 -10.67
C SER A 35 8.52 -8.99 -11.71
N TRP A 36 8.35 -8.33 -12.85
CA TRP A 36 7.54 -8.86 -13.95
C TRP A 36 8.30 -9.91 -14.78
N THR A 37 9.62 -9.77 -14.90
CA THR A 37 10.45 -10.58 -15.81
C THR A 37 11.24 -11.68 -15.12
N PHE A 38 11.55 -11.50 -13.84
CA PHE A 38 12.37 -12.42 -13.05
C PHE A 38 11.56 -13.07 -11.95
N ASN A 39 11.84 -14.34 -11.68
CA ASN A 39 11.27 -15.07 -10.56
C ASN A 39 12.06 -14.84 -9.26
N GLY A 40 11.56 -15.35 -8.13
CA GLY A 40 12.18 -15.25 -6.81
C GLY A 40 13.53 -15.96 -6.69
N ASP A 41 13.81 -16.94 -7.56
CA ASP A 41 15.09 -17.65 -7.59
C ASP A 41 16.19 -16.82 -8.31
N GLN A 42 15.78 -15.87 -9.15
CA GLN A 42 16.66 -14.95 -9.90
C GLN A 42 16.81 -13.60 -9.19
N VAL A 43 15.73 -13.08 -8.61
CA VAL A 43 15.69 -11.81 -7.89
C VAL A 43 14.98 -12.00 -6.57
N SER A 44 15.73 -11.85 -5.47
CA SER A 44 15.18 -11.87 -4.12
C SER A 44 14.78 -10.46 -3.69
N LEU A 45 13.52 -10.29 -3.30
CA LEU A 45 12.99 -9.05 -2.75
C LEU A 45 13.10 -9.07 -1.22
N ALA A 46 13.44 -7.92 -0.64
CA ALA A 46 13.45 -7.72 0.81
C ALA A 46 12.96 -6.31 1.14
N LEU A 47 12.40 -6.15 2.34
CA LEU A 47 12.01 -4.85 2.85
C LEU A 47 13.26 -4.05 3.26
N TYR A 48 13.27 -2.77 2.94
CA TYR A 48 14.40 -1.90 3.27
C TYR A 48 14.56 -1.76 4.79
N ASN A 49 15.77 -2.05 5.30
CA ASN A 49 16.10 -2.07 6.73
C ASN A 49 15.16 -2.95 7.59
N ASP A 50 14.62 -4.03 7.02
CA ASP A 50 13.70 -4.96 7.68
C ASP A 50 12.45 -4.27 8.29
N LYS A 51 12.09 -3.08 7.78
CA LYS A 51 10.90 -2.34 8.21
C LYS A 51 9.68 -2.86 7.46
N ASN A 52 8.69 -3.35 8.20
CA ASN A 52 7.41 -3.83 7.68
C ASN A 52 6.35 -2.71 7.54
N PHE A 53 6.76 -1.46 7.41
CA PHE A 53 5.86 -0.32 7.26
C PHE A 53 6.48 0.77 6.38
N VAL A 54 5.62 1.56 5.73
CA VAL A 54 6.05 2.71 4.93
C VAL A 54 6.48 3.87 5.83
N ASP A 55 7.62 4.48 5.51
CA ASP A 55 8.05 5.73 6.14
C ASP A 55 7.14 6.89 5.68
N LEU A 56 6.47 7.53 6.63
CA LEU A 56 5.54 8.64 6.39
C LEU A 56 6.10 9.98 6.89
N SER A 57 7.40 10.07 7.19
CA SER A 57 8.05 11.31 7.66
C SER A 57 7.88 12.49 6.71
N ASP A 58 7.96 12.24 5.40
CA ASP A 58 7.77 13.24 4.33
C ASP A 58 6.32 13.26 3.77
N TYR A 59 5.36 12.64 4.45
CA TYR A 59 3.97 12.57 3.98
C TYR A 59 3.24 13.92 4.06
N TRP A 60 2.74 14.39 2.92
CA TRP A 60 1.82 15.52 2.87
C TRP A 60 0.37 15.08 3.17
N LYS A 61 -0.17 15.55 4.31
CA LYS A 61 -1.49 15.14 4.80
C LYS A 61 -2.62 15.42 3.81
N SER A 62 -3.45 14.41 3.56
CA SER A 62 -4.66 14.56 2.76
C SER A 62 -5.75 15.34 3.50
N GLY A 63 -6.51 16.14 2.74
CA GLY A 63 -7.68 16.86 3.24
C GLY A 63 -8.93 16.00 3.39
N THR A 64 -8.95 14.81 2.77
CA THR A 64 -10.13 13.93 2.71
C THR A 64 -9.97 12.61 3.46
N TRP A 65 -8.73 12.15 3.64
CA TRP A 65 -8.40 10.88 4.26
C TRP A 65 -7.33 11.05 5.33
N ASP A 66 -7.44 10.29 6.41
CA ASP A 66 -6.36 10.06 7.37
C ASP A 66 -5.75 8.68 7.10
N ILE A 67 -4.42 8.62 6.96
CA ILE A 67 -3.69 7.35 6.94
C ILE A 67 -3.63 6.84 8.39
N ILE A 68 -4.15 5.64 8.62
CA ILE A 68 -4.05 4.97 9.92
C ILE A 68 -2.70 4.27 10.00
N GLU A 69 -2.41 3.41 9.02
CA GLU A 69 -1.16 2.66 8.92
C GLU A 69 -0.96 2.15 7.50
N VAL A 70 0.28 1.80 7.16
CA VAL A 70 0.64 1.20 5.87
C VAL A 70 1.64 0.05 6.06
N PRO A 71 1.20 -1.11 6.60
CA PRO A 71 2.07 -2.26 6.73
C PRO A 71 2.43 -2.86 5.37
N ALA A 72 3.59 -3.48 5.30
CA ALA A 72 4.17 -4.12 4.13
C ALA A 72 4.56 -5.57 4.46
N TYR A 73 4.25 -6.48 3.54
CA TYR A 73 4.54 -7.90 3.69
C TYR A 73 5.22 -8.44 2.44
N LEU A 74 6.30 -9.19 2.63
CA LEU A 74 6.88 -10.03 1.59
C LEU A 74 6.07 -11.31 1.48
N ASN A 75 5.49 -11.57 0.32
CA ASN A 75 4.82 -12.82 0.01
C ASN A 75 5.74 -13.69 -0.83
N ILE A 76 5.82 -14.97 -0.48
CA ILE A 76 6.54 -16.00 -1.22
C ILE A 76 5.53 -17.05 -1.62
N TYR A 77 5.36 -17.24 -2.92
CA TYR A 77 4.47 -18.26 -3.47
C TYR A 77 5.32 -19.44 -3.94
N GLU A 78 5.40 -20.45 -3.08
CA GLU A 78 6.07 -21.71 -3.40
C GLU A 78 5.16 -22.57 -4.29
N GLY A 79 5.63 -22.88 -5.49
CA GLY A 79 4.95 -23.71 -6.48
C GLY A 79 5.89 -24.74 -7.10
N PRO A 80 5.40 -25.60 -8.01
CA PRO A 80 6.19 -26.68 -8.58
C PRO A 80 7.38 -26.21 -9.42
N HIS A 81 7.44 -24.94 -9.84
CA HIS A 81 8.55 -24.10 -10.33
C HIS A 81 7.94 -22.96 -11.20
N PRO A 82 8.50 -21.74 -11.26
CA PRO A 82 9.47 -21.10 -10.35
C PRO A 82 8.80 -20.31 -9.20
N THR A 83 9.56 -20.01 -8.15
CA THR A 83 9.08 -19.22 -6.99
C THR A 83 8.66 -17.82 -7.42
N GLU A 84 7.47 -17.36 -7.06
CA GLU A 84 7.05 -15.98 -7.28
C GLU A 84 7.09 -15.20 -5.97
N THR A 85 7.62 -13.98 -6.00
CA THR A 85 7.70 -13.12 -4.81
C THR A 85 7.18 -11.73 -5.13
N ASP A 86 6.43 -11.17 -4.18
CA ASP A 86 5.96 -9.79 -4.24
C ASP A 86 6.02 -9.14 -2.85
N ILE A 87 6.12 -7.82 -2.82
CA ILE A 87 5.90 -7.02 -1.63
C ILE A 87 4.53 -6.36 -1.78
N THR A 88 3.63 -6.68 -0.84
CA THR A 88 2.30 -6.09 -0.77
C THR A 88 2.24 -5.04 0.33
N PHE A 89 1.84 -3.82 -0.02
CA PHE A 89 1.53 -2.74 0.91
C PHE A 89 0.02 -2.64 1.11
N TYR A 90 -0.41 -2.57 2.37
CA TYR A 90 -1.80 -2.40 2.76
C TYR A 90 -2.01 -0.98 3.27
N ILE A 91 -2.53 -0.10 2.43
CA ILE A 91 -2.83 1.28 2.81
C ILE A 91 -4.17 1.30 3.54
N ILE A 92 -4.13 1.48 4.85
CA ILE A 92 -5.33 1.55 5.70
C ILE A 92 -5.66 3.02 5.95
N ILE A 93 -6.80 3.46 5.42
CA ILE A 93 -7.23 4.87 5.45
C ILE A 93 -8.62 5.04 6.05
N ARG A 94 -8.84 6.17 6.72
CA ARG A 94 -10.13 6.58 7.29
C ARG A 94 -10.60 7.87 6.67
N ARG A 95 -11.90 7.96 6.35
CA ARG A 95 -12.48 9.19 5.78
C ARG A 95 -12.58 10.28 6.83
N LYS A 96 -12.27 11.52 6.44
CA LYS A 96 -12.61 12.73 7.22
C LYS A 96 -14.08 13.04 7.01
N THR A 97 -14.88 12.86 8.07
CA THR A 97 -16.34 12.87 7.97
C THR A 97 -16.96 14.27 7.95
N LEU A 98 -16.25 15.28 8.48
CA LEU A 98 -16.79 16.63 8.73
C LEU A 98 -17.52 17.23 7.53
N PHE A 99 -16.92 17.17 6.34
CA PHE A 99 -17.53 17.73 5.13
C PHE A 99 -18.87 17.04 4.80
N TYR A 100 -18.93 15.71 4.88
CA TYR A 100 -20.13 14.95 4.55
C TYR A 100 -21.21 15.08 5.63
N THR A 101 -20.82 15.11 6.90
CA THR A 101 -21.76 15.33 8.00
C THR A 101 -22.46 16.68 7.88
N VAL A 102 -21.72 17.75 7.57
CA VAL A 102 -22.29 19.12 7.47
C VAL A 102 -23.12 19.34 6.21
N ASN A 103 -22.75 18.75 5.07
CA ASN A 103 -23.39 19.06 3.78
C ASN A 103 -24.41 18.02 3.31
N LEU A 104 -24.43 16.81 3.90
CA LEU A 104 -25.28 15.71 3.43
C LEU A 104 -26.18 15.10 4.51
N ILE A 105 -25.74 15.08 5.77
CA ILE A 105 -26.51 14.48 6.88
C ILE A 105 -27.40 15.51 7.60
N LEU A 106 -26.85 16.69 7.88
CA LEU A 106 -27.57 17.82 8.49
C LEU A 106 -28.34 18.62 7.44
#